data_AF-A0A151T244-F1
#
_entry.id   AF-A0A151T244-F1
#
_cell.length_a   1.000
_cell.length_b   1.000
_cell.length_c   1.000
_cell.angle_alpha   90.00
_cell.angle_beta   90.00
_cell.angle_gamma   90.00
#
_symmetry.space_group_name_H-M   'P 1'
#
loop_
_entity.id
_entity.type
_entity.pdbx_description
1 polymer ?
#
loop_
_entity_poly.entity_id
_entity_poly.type
_entity_poly.pdbx_seq_one_letter_code
_entity_poly.pdbx_strand_id
1 'polypeptide(L)'
;WIFKAEQFFTYYNTPDDQRLTIAVVHLDADVIPWFQMLTKNNPFQSWVGFTRALEMEFGPSPYECPCSTLFKLTQTGSVQEYYKEFTTLANRVYGVTLDTLLDFFLSDLQPDIRRDVIAQVPNSMIRTVSLAKLYEEKYSPQHRTFQPHSLTKNPSYSINQIHKTTSLPPLLPTPTSNQPTQP
;
A
#
# COMPACT_ATOMS: atom_id res chain seq x y z
N TRP A 1 -11.36 -18.23 9.61
CA TRP A 1 -12.62 -18.49 10.35
C TRP A 1 -12.37 -19.33 11.60
N ILE A 2 -11.71 -20.50 11.49
CA ILE A 2 -11.41 -21.42 12.61
C ILE A 2 -10.83 -20.69 13.83
N PHE A 3 -9.79 -19.87 13.62
CA PHE A 3 -9.19 -19.06 14.69
C PHE A 3 -10.22 -18.24 15.48
N LYS A 4 -11.18 -17.58 14.82
CA LYS A 4 -12.22 -16.80 15.50
C LYS A 4 -13.15 -17.68 16.33
N ALA A 5 -13.53 -18.85 15.80
CA ALA A 5 -14.36 -19.82 16.52
C ALA A 5 -13.64 -20.36 17.77
N GLU A 6 -12.35 -20.67 17.67
CA GLU A 6 -11.55 -21.12 18.82
C GLU A 6 -11.41 -20.04 19.90
N GLN A 7 -11.20 -18.78 19.50
CA GLN A 7 -11.19 -17.67 20.46
C GLN A 7 -12.54 -17.53 21.17
N PHE A 8 -13.65 -17.68 20.44
CA PHE A 8 -15.00 -17.66 21.03
C PHE A 8 -15.17 -18.80 22.04
N PHE A 9 -14.84 -20.05 21.67
CA PHE A 9 -14.97 -21.19 22.57
C PHE A 9 -14.07 -21.10 23.79
N THR A 10 -12.86 -20.55 23.62
CA THR A 10 -11.94 -20.32 24.74
C THR A 10 -12.50 -19.28 25.71
N TYR A 11 -13.01 -18.16 25.19
CA TYR A 11 -13.57 -17.09 26.01
C TYR A 11 -14.79 -17.54 26.81
N TYR A 12 -15.70 -18.30 26.20
CA TYR A 12 -16.90 -18.81 26.86
C TYR A 12 -16.70 -20.14 27.58
N ASN A 13 -15.48 -20.69 27.58
CA ASN A 13 -15.17 -22.01 28.11
C ASN A 13 -16.12 -23.10 27.58
N THR A 14 -16.40 -23.07 26.28
CA THR A 14 -17.37 -23.95 25.63
C THR A 14 -16.89 -25.40 25.63
N PRO A 15 -17.68 -26.34 26.18
CA PRO A 15 -17.39 -27.78 26.16
C PRO A 15 -17.23 -28.31 24.73
N ASP A 16 -16.29 -29.25 24.53
CA ASP A 16 -15.94 -29.78 23.20
C ASP A 16 -17.12 -30.42 22.45
N ASP A 17 -18.04 -31.05 23.17
CA ASP A 17 -19.27 -31.66 22.64
C ASP A 17 -20.25 -30.62 22.07
N GLN A 18 -20.18 -29.37 22.53
CA GLN A 18 -21.07 -28.29 22.08
C GLN A 18 -20.46 -27.45 20.96
N ARG A 19 -19.12 -27.47 20.81
CA ARG A 19 -18.41 -26.61 19.83
C ARG A 19 -18.90 -26.80 18.41
N LEU A 20 -19.04 -28.06 17.98
CA LEU A 20 -19.48 -28.37 16.62
C LEU A 20 -20.90 -27.84 16.35
N THR A 21 -21.83 -28.09 17.28
CA THR A 21 -23.22 -27.63 17.15
C THR A 21 -23.30 -26.10 17.05
N ILE A 22 -22.53 -25.37 17.86
CA ILE A 22 -22.50 -23.91 17.82
C ILE A 22 -21.83 -23.41 16.53
N ALA A 23 -20.74 -24.04 16.11
CA ALA A 23 -19.97 -23.64 14.96
C ALA A 23 -20.75 -23.73 13.65
N VAL A 24 -21.57 -24.77 13.47
CA VAL A 24 -22.37 -24.99 12.25
C VAL A 24 -23.34 -23.84 11.98
N VAL A 25 -23.88 -23.22 13.03
CA VAL A 25 -24.78 -22.06 12.93
C VAL A 25 -24.06 -20.83 12.37
N HIS A 26 -22.74 -20.77 12.49
CA HIS A 26 -21.90 -19.64 12.11
C HIS A 26 -21.06 -19.92 10.85
N LEU A 27 -21.37 -20.99 10.11
CA LEU A 27 -20.74 -21.26 8.83
C LEU A 27 -21.29 -20.31 7.75
N ASP A 28 -20.39 -19.91 6.86
CA ASP A 28 -20.75 -19.10 5.70
C ASP A 28 -21.65 -19.91 4.75
N ALA A 29 -22.57 -19.23 4.05
CA ALA A 29 -23.57 -19.87 3.20
C ALA A 29 -22.95 -20.81 2.14
N ASP A 30 -21.76 -20.47 1.64
CA ASP A 30 -21.04 -21.24 0.63
C ASP A 30 -20.49 -22.58 1.16
N VAL A 31 -20.32 -22.71 2.48
CA VAL A 31 -19.78 -23.91 3.14
C VAL A 31 -20.88 -24.90 3.53
N ILE A 32 -22.12 -24.42 3.70
CA ILE A 32 -23.26 -25.21 4.17
C ILE A 32 -23.57 -26.43 3.28
N PRO A 33 -23.62 -26.33 1.93
CA PRO A 33 -23.91 -27.49 1.08
C PRO A 33 -22.88 -28.62 1.24
N TRP A 34 -21.60 -28.27 1.33
CA TRP A 34 -20.51 -29.21 1.57
C TRP A 34 -20.68 -29.89 2.93
N PHE A 35 -20.96 -29.12 3.99
CA PHE A 35 -21.17 -29.66 5.32
C PHE A 35 -22.36 -30.64 5.38
N GLN A 36 -23.48 -30.30 4.73
CA GLN A 36 -24.66 -31.17 4.64
C GLN A 36 -24.36 -32.47 3.89
N MET A 37 -23.56 -32.42 2.82
CA MET A 37 -23.16 -33.61 2.06
C MET A 37 -22.31 -34.57 2.92
N LEU A 38 -21.35 -34.04 3.67
CA LEU A 38 -20.48 -34.85 4.53
C LEU A 38 -21.25 -35.45 5.70
N THR A 39 -22.09 -34.67 6.38
CA THR A 39 -22.86 -35.15 7.53
C THR A 39 -23.88 -36.24 7.19
N LYS A 40 -24.41 -36.27 5.95
CA LYS A 40 -25.26 -37.37 5.46
C LYS A 40 -24.53 -38.70 5.35
N ASN A 41 -23.26 -38.69 4.99
CA ASN A 41 -22.47 -39.90 4.76
C ASN A 41 -21.69 -40.32 6.01
N ASN A 42 -21.13 -39.34 6.73
CA ASN A 42 -20.39 -39.56 7.97
C ASN A 42 -20.41 -38.26 8.81
N PRO A 43 -21.24 -38.19 9.87
CA PRO A 43 -21.29 -37.02 10.73
C PRO A 43 -19.96 -36.84 11.49
N PHE A 44 -19.48 -35.60 11.54
CA PHE A 44 -18.30 -35.27 12.34
C PHE A 44 -18.57 -35.54 13.82
N GLN A 45 -17.66 -36.26 14.47
CA GLN A 45 -17.77 -36.64 15.89
C GLN A 45 -17.00 -35.72 16.83
N SER A 46 -16.16 -34.83 16.28
CA SER A 46 -15.34 -33.92 17.07
C SER A 46 -15.09 -32.61 16.33
N TRP A 47 -14.89 -31.54 17.10
CA TRP A 47 -14.45 -30.25 16.58
C TRP A 47 -13.16 -30.38 15.74
N VAL A 48 -12.19 -31.16 16.23
CA VAL A 48 -10.90 -31.39 15.55
C VAL A 48 -11.08 -32.09 14.19
N GLY A 49 -11.97 -33.08 14.11
CA GLY A 49 -12.25 -33.75 12.84
C GLY A 49 -12.91 -32.81 11.83
N PHE A 50 -13.82 -31.97 12.31
CA PHE A 50 -14.48 -30.97 11.49
C PHE A 50 -13.51 -29.88 10.98
N THR A 51 -12.70 -29.27 11.85
CA THR A 51 -11.74 -28.23 11.46
C THR A 51 -10.73 -28.75 10.45
N ARG A 52 -10.22 -29.98 10.64
CA ARG A 52 -9.32 -30.62 9.68
C ARG A 52 -9.97 -30.82 8.32
N ALA A 53 -11.22 -31.29 8.26
CA ALA A 53 -11.94 -31.44 6.99
C ALA A 53 -12.17 -30.09 6.31
N LEU A 54 -12.49 -29.07 7.10
CA LEU A 54 -12.68 -27.71 6.60
C LEU A 54 -11.39 -27.13 6.00
N GLU A 55 -10.25 -27.36 6.65
CA GLU A 55 -8.93 -26.97 6.13
C GLU A 55 -8.52 -27.74 4.89
N MET A 56 -8.91 -29.01 4.76
CA MET A 56 -8.60 -29.78 3.55
C MET A 56 -9.41 -29.33 2.33
N GLU A 57 -10.68 -28.94 2.52
CA GLU A 57 -11.55 -28.52 1.42
C GLU A 57 -11.36 -27.04 1.05
N PHE A 58 -11.37 -26.15 2.05
CA PHE A 58 -11.37 -24.70 1.87
C PHE A 58 -10.08 -24.04 2.32
N GLY A 59 -9.20 -24.79 2.99
CA GLY A 59 -7.89 -24.29 3.32
C GLY A 59 -6.99 -24.25 2.08
N PRO A 60 -5.91 -23.49 2.16
CA PRO A 60 -4.96 -23.41 1.08
C PRO A 60 -4.23 -24.75 0.87
N SER A 61 -3.93 -25.05 -0.39
CA SER A 61 -3.43 -26.36 -0.83
C SER A 61 -2.19 -26.81 -0.03
N PRO A 62 -2.11 -28.08 0.41
CA PRO A 62 -0.94 -28.62 1.12
C PRO A 62 0.33 -28.64 0.26
N TYR A 63 0.20 -28.45 -1.05
CA TYR A 63 1.31 -28.37 -2.00
C TYR A 63 1.86 -26.94 -2.15
N GLU A 64 1.18 -25.92 -1.60
CA GLU A 64 1.77 -24.60 -1.49
C GLU A 64 2.81 -24.61 -0.37
N CYS A 65 4.07 -24.35 -0.70
CA CYS A 65 5.09 -24.09 0.31
C CYS A 65 4.96 -22.63 0.76
N PRO A 66 4.40 -22.33 1.96
CA PRO A 66 4.11 -20.96 2.36
C PRO A 66 5.39 -20.12 2.46
N CYS A 67 6.50 -20.73 2.86
CA CYS A 67 7.82 -20.08 2.87
C CYS A 67 8.26 -19.66 1.47
N SER A 68 8.08 -20.52 0.47
CA SER A 68 8.44 -20.20 -0.92
C SER A 68 7.53 -19.13 -1.52
N THR A 69 6.24 -19.13 -1.16
CA THR A 69 5.30 -18.08 -1.58
C THR A 69 5.60 -16.76 -0.88
N LEU A 70 5.90 -16.79 0.42
CA LEU A 70 6.32 -15.60 1.18
C LEU A 70 7.58 -14.98 0.59
N PHE A 71 8.60 -15.79 0.28
CA PHE A 71 9.86 -15.33 -0.32
C PHE A 71 9.70 -14.74 -1.73
N LYS A 72 8.65 -15.14 -2.46
CA LYS A 72 8.35 -14.61 -3.80
C LYS A 72 7.36 -13.45 -3.76
N LEU A 73 6.79 -13.16 -2.60
CA LEU A 73 5.84 -12.09 -2.44
C LEU A 73 6.56 -10.78 -2.75
N THR A 74 5.99 -9.94 -3.60
CA THR A 74 6.54 -8.63 -3.90
C THR A 74 5.41 -7.62 -3.87
N GLN A 75 5.69 -6.42 -3.36
CA GLN A 75 4.71 -5.35 -3.34
C GLN A 75 4.42 -4.88 -4.78
N THR A 76 3.29 -5.35 -5.35
CA THR A 76 2.79 -4.91 -6.66
C THR A 76 1.75 -3.80 -6.55
N GLY A 77 0.92 -3.84 -5.51
CA GLY A 77 -0.12 -2.85 -5.21
C GLY A 77 0.24 -1.96 -4.02
N SER A 78 -0.78 -1.60 -3.24
CA SER A 78 -0.59 -0.76 -2.05
C SER A 78 0.19 -1.49 -0.95
N VAL A 79 0.88 -0.74 -0.10
CA VAL A 79 1.56 -1.28 1.11
C VAL A 79 0.53 -1.97 2.01
N GLN A 80 -0.71 -1.49 2.05
CA GLN A 80 -1.77 -2.08 2.87
C GLN A 80 -2.22 -3.45 2.36
N GLU A 81 -2.40 -3.61 1.05
CA GLU A 81 -2.74 -4.91 0.44
C GLU A 81 -1.59 -5.90 0.62
N TYR A 82 -0.37 -5.46 0.32
CA TYR A 82 0.85 -6.23 0.53
C TYR A 82 0.99 -6.70 1.99
N TYR A 83 0.78 -5.81 2.96
CA TYR A 83 0.85 -6.18 4.38
C TYR A 83 -0.19 -7.23 4.79
N LYS A 84 -1.40 -7.18 4.20
CA LYS A 84 -2.45 -8.17 4.44
C LYS A 84 -2.06 -9.54 3.88
N GLU A 85 -1.52 -9.59 2.67
CA GLU A 85 -1.02 -10.82 2.04
C GLU A 85 0.16 -11.39 2.81
N PHE A 86 1.14 -10.54 3.15
CA PHE A 86 2.31 -10.90 3.94
C PHE A 86 1.90 -11.53 5.27
N THR A 87 0.99 -10.89 6.02
CA THR A 87 0.54 -11.41 7.33
C THR A 87 -0.18 -12.75 7.17
N THR A 88 -0.96 -12.93 6.11
CA THR A 88 -1.68 -14.18 5.82
C THR A 88 -0.70 -15.32 5.55
N LEU A 89 0.38 -15.05 4.81
CA LEU A 89 1.43 -16.04 4.54
C LEU A 89 2.32 -16.28 5.75
N ALA A 90 2.73 -15.23 6.47
CA ALA A 90 3.57 -15.31 7.65
C ALA A 90 2.92 -16.15 8.76
N ASN A 91 1.59 -16.05 8.95
CA ASN A 91 0.86 -16.89 9.90
C ASN A 91 0.86 -18.39 9.55
N ARG A 92 1.22 -18.77 8.32
CA ARG A 92 1.31 -20.16 7.85
C ARG A 92 2.75 -20.70 7.91
N VAL A 93 3.73 -19.85 8.18
CA VAL A 93 5.15 -20.21 8.20
C VAL A 93 5.59 -20.55 9.62
N TYR A 94 6.15 -21.75 9.80
CA TYR A 94 6.67 -22.21 11.09
C TYR A 94 8.21 -22.18 11.09
N GLY A 95 8.81 -21.90 12.25
CA GLY A 95 10.27 -21.95 12.44
C GLY A 95 11.05 -20.74 11.94
N VAL A 96 10.36 -19.66 11.55
CA VAL A 96 10.99 -18.38 11.15
C VAL A 96 10.88 -17.39 12.31
N THR A 97 11.96 -16.68 12.59
CA THR A 97 11.99 -15.67 13.66
C THR A 97 11.30 -14.38 13.21
N LEU A 98 10.87 -13.55 14.16
CA LEU A 98 10.26 -12.26 13.85
C LEU A 98 11.23 -11.32 13.10
N ASP A 99 12.53 -11.39 13.41
CA ASP A 99 13.56 -10.61 12.73
C ASP A 99 13.69 -11.04 11.27
N THR A 100 13.68 -12.34 10.99
CA THR A 100 13.70 -12.85 9.62
C THR A 100 12.44 -12.44 8.84
N LEU A 101 11.27 -12.41 9.49
CA LEU A 101 10.04 -11.88 8.88
C LEU A 101 10.16 -10.39 8.57
N LEU A 102 10.81 -9.61 9.44
CA LEU A 102 11.09 -8.19 9.20
C LEU A 102 11.98 -8.02 7.95
N ASP A 103 13.03 -8.83 7.83
CA ASP A 103 13.95 -8.80 6.70
C ASP A 103 13.27 -9.18 5.38
N PHE A 104 12.40 -10.20 5.39
CA PHE A 104 11.56 -10.53 4.25
C PHE A 104 10.64 -9.37 3.88
N PHE A 105 9.92 -8.82 4.87
CA PHE A 105 9.01 -7.70 4.63
C PHE A 105 9.73 -6.53 3.97
N LEU A 106 10.91 -6.16 4.46
CA LEU A 106 11.75 -5.08 3.91
C LEU A 106 12.26 -5.40 2.51
N SER A 107 12.67 -6.65 2.25
CA SER A 107 13.24 -7.07 0.96
C SER A 107 12.24 -6.94 -0.18
N ASP A 108 10.98 -7.23 0.12
CA ASP A 108 9.87 -7.38 -0.82
C ASP A 108 9.08 -6.08 -1.07
N LEU A 109 9.39 -5.01 -0.32
CA LEU A 109 8.88 -3.66 -0.58
C LEU A 109 9.42 -3.09 -1.91
N GLN A 110 8.65 -2.16 -2.50
CA GLN A 110 9.12 -1.44 -3.67
C GLN A 110 10.46 -0.74 -3.41
N PRO A 111 11.42 -0.76 -4.37
CA PRO A 111 12.79 -0.29 -4.13
C PRO A 111 12.88 1.15 -3.59
N ASP A 112 11.99 2.04 -4.03
CA ASP A 112 12.00 3.44 -3.62
C ASP A 112 11.53 3.61 -2.17
N ILE A 113 10.44 2.93 -1.80
CA ILE A 113 9.94 2.87 -0.42
C ILE A 113 10.97 2.18 0.49
N ARG A 114 11.52 1.05 0.04
CA ARG A 114 12.46 0.23 0.81
C ARG A 114 13.69 1.02 1.26
N ARG A 115 14.31 1.80 0.37
CA ARG A 115 15.51 2.59 0.72
C ARG A 115 15.22 3.59 1.83
N ASP A 116 14.10 4.30 1.72
CA ASP A 116 13.67 5.29 2.69
C ASP A 116 13.32 4.65 4.04
N VAL A 117 12.66 3.48 4.03
CA VAL A 117 12.35 2.72 5.25
C VAL A 117 13.62 2.23 5.94
N ILE A 118 14.57 1.62 5.20
CA ILE A 118 15.84 1.10 5.76
C ILE A 118 16.66 2.25 6.38
N ALA A 119 16.66 3.44 5.77
CA ALA A 119 17.36 4.61 6.30
C ALA A 119 16.87 5.03 7.70
N GLN A 120 15.65 4.65 8.08
CA GLN A 120 15.06 4.93 9.40
C GLN A 120 15.31 3.83 10.43
N VAL A 121 16.06 2.78 10.06
CA VAL A 121 16.47 1.63 10.90
C VAL A 121 15.30 1.11 11.75
N PRO A 122 14.25 0.56 11.11
CA PRO A 122 13.10 0.07 11.83
C PRO A 122 13.47 -1.18 12.62
N ASN A 123 12.95 -1.27 13.86
CA ASN A 123 13.23 -2.35 14.81
C ASN A 123 11.99 -3.20 15.14
N SER A 124 10.90 -2.99 14.41
CA SER A 124 9.65 -3.73 14.62
C SER A 124 8.79 -3.70 13.37
N MET A 125 7.98 -4.75 13.18
CA MET A 125 7.06 -4.85 12.05
C MET A 125 6.10 -3.65 11.98
N ILE A 126 5.58 -3.22 13.14
CA ILE A 126 4.67 -2.06 13.23
C ILE A 126 5.35 -0.81 12.69
N ARG A 127 6.58 -0.50 13.15
CA ARG A 127 7.34 0.67 12.69
C ARG A 127 7.63 0.59 11.20
N THR A 128 8.04 -0.57 10.69
CA THR A 128 8.31 -0.80 9.28
C THR A 128 7.09 -0.53 8.41
N VAL A 129 5.92 -1.08 8.78
CA VAL A 129 4.67 -0.90 8.04
C VAL A 129 4.22 0.57 8.07
N SER A 130 4.31 1.23 9.22
CA SER A 130 3.98 2.66 9.33
C SER A 130 4.87 3.53 8.44
N LEU A 131 6.18 3.28 8.43
CA LEU A 131 7.11 4.00 7.56
C LEU A 131 6.85 3.69 6.08
N ALA A 132 6.61 2.43 5.73
CA ALA A 132 6.32 2.05 4.35
C ALA A 132 5.09 2.78 3.81
N LYS A 133 4.02 2.89 4.60
CA LYS A 133 2.82 3.68 4.25
C LYS A 133 3.11 5.17 4.10
N LEU A 134 3.90 5.74 5.01
CA LEU A 134 4.29 7.15 4.96
C LEU A 134 5.07 7.46 3.67
N TYR A 135 6.00 6.58 3.30
CA TYR A 135 6.78 6.76 2.08
C TYR A 135 5.97 6.45 0.81
N GLU A 136 5.06 5.48 0.85
CA GLU A 136 4.09 5.28 -0.23
C GLU A 136 3.31 6.56 -0.56
N GLU A 137 2.84 7.30 0.45
CA GLU A 137 2.17 8.58 0.24
C GLU A 137 3.08 9.62 -0.42
N LYS A 138 4.37 9.69 -0.01
CA LYS A 138 5.37 10.57 -0.61
C LYS A 138 5.62 10.27 -2.10
N TYR A 139 5.57 8.99 -2.48
CA TYR A 139 5.79 8.53 -3.86
C TYR A 139 4.49 8.48 -4.69
N SER A 140 3.33 8.59 -4.04
CA SER A 140 2.04 8.62 -4.72
C SER A 140 1.91 9.89 -5.59
N PRO A 141 1.49 9.78 -6.86
CA PRO A 141 1.45 10.92 -7.80
C PRO A 141 0.40 12.00 -7.48
N GLN A 142 -0.26 11.95 -6.32
CA GLN A 142 -1.31 12.91 -5.92
C GLN A 142 -0.96 13.61 -4.59
N HIS A 143 -0.11 14.64 -4.66
CA HIS A 143 -0.17 15.89 -3.86
C HIS A 143 1.13 16.70 -3.96
N ARG A 144 1.67 16.83 -5.18
CA ARG A 144 2.64 17.88 -5.49
C ARG A 144 2.03 18.85 -6.49
N THR A 145 0.97 19.55 -6.08
CA THR A 145 0.73 20.90 -6.60
C THR A 145 1.80 21.83 -6.03
N PHE A 146 3.07 21.60 -6.39
CA PHE A 146 4.01 22.70 -6.45
C PHE A 146 3.55 23.54 -7.62
N GLN A 147 2.64 24.49 -7.37
CA GLN A 147 2.44 25.59 -8.30
C GLN A 147 3.81 26.24 -8.49
N PRO A 148 4.41 26.21 -9.69
CA PRO A 148 5.53 27.08 -9.96
C PRO A 148 4.96 28.49 -9.83
N HIS A 149 5.49 29.29 -8.91
CA HIS A 149 5.21 30.71 -8.93
C HIS A 149 5.84 31.24 -10.22
N SER A 150 5.04 31.34 -11.28
CA SER A 150 5.46 31.87 -12.57
C SER A 150 5.88 33.32 -12.32
N LEU A 151 7.19 33.58 -12.36
CA LEU A 151 7.70 34.93 -12.53
C LEU A 151 7.13 35.45 -13.85
N THR A 152 6.08 36.26 -13.76
CA THR A 152 5.41 36.87 -14.92
C THR A 152 6.40 37.77 -15.64
N LYS A 153 6.92 37.30 -16.77
CA LYS A 153 7.69 38.07 -17.73
C LYS A 153 6.70 38.90 -18.57
N ASN A 154 6.95 40.20 -18.65
CA ASN A 154 6.13 41.24 -19.31
C ASN A 154 5.48 40.83 -20.65
N PRO A 155 4.26 41.30 -20.96
CA PRO A 155 3.68 41.15 -22.28
C PRO A 155 4.25 42.23 -23.23
N SER A 156 5.00 41.81 -24.26
CA SER A 156 5.28 42.64 -25.42
C SER A 156 4.11 42.57 -26.40
N TYR A 157 3.42 43.68 -26.57
CA TYR A 157 2.38 43.87 -27.58
C TYR A 157 2.99 43.83 -28.98
N SER A 158 2.55 42.88 -29.83
CA SER A 158 2.84 42.90 -31.27
C SER A 158 1.78 43.73 -31.99
N ILE A 159 2.21 44.83 -32.61
CA ILE A 159 1.39 45.65 -33.52
C ILE A 159 1.86 45.39 -34.96
N ASN A 160 0.93 44.94 -35.79
CA ASN A 160 1.11 44.73 -37.23
C ASN A 160 1.08 46.08 -37.97
N GLN A 161 2.03 46.32 -38.87
CA GLN A 161 2.13 47.53 -39.70
C GLN A 161 1.35 47.39 -41.02
N ILE A 162 0.56 48.41 -41.38
CA ILE A 162 0.03 48.64 -42.75
C ILE A 162 0.09 50.15 -43.10
N HIS A 163 1.02 50.47 -44.02
CA HIS A 163 1.14 51.52 -45.06
C HIS A 163 0.81 53.04 -44.87
N LYS A 164 1.88 53.86 -45.08
CA LYS A 164 2.09 55.17 -45.77
C LYS A 164 0.94 56.19 -45.95
N THR A 165 1.15 57.45 -45.51
CA THR A 165 1.25 58.70 -46.32
C THR A 165 1.73 59.94 -45.52
N THR A 166 2.64 60.70 -46.16
CA THR A 166 2.99 62.14 -46.10
C THR A 166 2.44 63.10 -45.01
N SER A 167 3.33 63.72 -44.22
CA SER A 167 3.72 65.15 -44.30
C SER A 167 4.79 65.52 -43.25
N LEU A 168 5.77 66.34 -43.63
CA LEU A 168 6.87 66.92 -42.81
C LEU A 168 6.49 68.37 -42.39
N PRO A 169 7.23 69.16 -41.55
CA PRO A 169 8.38 68.93 -40.62
C PRO A 169 8.11 69.69 -39.25
N PRO A 170 9.04 70.28 -38.42
CA PRO A 170 10.51 70.27 -38.42
C PRO A 170 11.24 70.30 -37.02
N LEU A 171 12.59 70.40 -37.09
CA LEU A 171 13.56 71.08 -36.20
C LEU A 171 14.17 70.34 -34.97
N LEU A 172 15.45 69.99 -35.12
CA LEU A 172 16.48 69.88 -34.06
C LEU A 172 16.56 71.19 -33.25
N PRO A 173 17.08 71.22 -32.00
CA PRO A 173 18.51 71.02 -31.76
C PRO A 173 18.89 70.22 -30.48
N THR A 174 20.02 69.53 -30.55
CA THR A 174 20.83 69.09 -29.40
C THR A 174 21.27 70.27 -28.53
N PRO A 175 21.47 70.05 -27.22
CA PRO A 175 22.41 70.85 -26.45
C PRO A 175 23.62 70.02 -25.98
N THR A 176 24.75 70.70 -26.08
CA THR A 176 26.14 70.30 -25.94
C THR A 176 26.57 70.12 -24.49
N SER A 177 27.50 69.17 -24.28
CA SER A 177 28.40 69.13 -23.13
C SER A 177 29.17 70.44 -23.00
N ASN A 178 29.30 70.97 -21.79
CA ASN A 178 30.38 71.90 -21.42
C ASN A 178 30.69 71.77 -19.94
N GLN A 179 31.93 71.35 -19.64
CA GLN A 179 32.64 71.65 -18.40
C GLN A 179 32.90 73.16 -18.30
N PRO A 180 33.22 73.66 -17.10
CA PRO A 180 34.27 74.66 -16.99
C PRO A 180 35.36 74.31 -15.98
N THR A 181 36.56 74.73 -16.34
CA THR A 181 37.87 74.62 -15.68
C THR A 181 38.02 75.60 -14.50
N GLN A 182 38.97 75.25 -13.62
CA GLN A 182 39.58 75.99 -12.50
C GLN A 182 39.93 77.48 -12.75
N PRO A 183 40.21 78.22 -11.66
CA PRO A 183 41.61 78.39 -11.23
C PRO A 183 41.98 77.65 -9.94
#